data_AF-N9F7C8-F1
#
_entry.id   AF-N9F7C8-F1
#
_cell.length_a   1.000
_cell.length_b   1.000
_cell.length_c   1.000
_cell.angle_alpha   90.00
_cell.angle_beta   90.00
_cell.angle_gamma   90.00
#
_symmetry.space_group_name_H-M   'P 1'
#
loop_
_entity.id
_entity.type
_entity.pdbx_description
1 polymer ?
#
loop_
_entity_poly.entity_id
_entity_poly.type
_entity_poly.pdbx_seq_one_letter_code
_entity_poly.pdbx_strand_id
1 'polypeptide(L)'
;MREIAVHDCPKRLSCQSGDQCGNFALTGRKGELQALQHTLDKLLGEFSHIEKIVVLDLSYSEMLEDLHQKIIFLSDLKTKALDRQISLTPIPIFPYGDTITKLPTTLSELFAIEQQKIETKEA
;
A
#
# COMPACT_ATOMS: atom_id res chain seq x y z
N MET A 1 -2.94 -4.50 -4.49
CA MET A 1 -4.40 -4.75 -4.47
C MET A 1 -4.63 -6.14 -5.05
N ARG A 2 -5.21 -7.02 -4.21
CA ARG A 2 -5.88 -8.29 -4.50
C ARG A 2 -5.00 -9.53 -4.80
N GLU A 3 -4.76 -10.34 -3.77
CA GLU A 3 -4.73 -11.79 -3.95
C GLU A 3 -6.17 -12.30 -4.06
N ILE A 4 -6.63 -12.49 -5.31
CA ILE A 4 -7.97 -12.99 -5.66
C ILE A 4 -8.01 -14.53 -5.59
N ALA A 5 -6.89 -15.18 -5.27
CA ALA A 5 -6.74 -16.64 -5.36
C ALA A 5 -7.59 -17.43 -4.33
N VAL A 6 -8.19 -16.76 -3.34
CA VAL A 6 -9.07 -17.42 -2.36
C VAL A 6 -10.53 -17.16 -2.76
N HIS A 7 -11.02 -17.93 -3.72
CA HIS A 7 -12.35 -17.78 -4.32
C HIS A 7 -13.53 -17.92 -3.33
N ASP A 8 -13.29 -18.33 -2.08
CA ASP A 8 -14.27 -18.50 -1.00
C ASP A 8 -14.15 -17.50 0.16
N CYS A 9 -13.40 -16.40 0.02
CA CYS A 9 -13.28 -15.44 1.12
C CYS A 9 -14.65 -14.76 1.40
N PRO A 10 -15.28 -14.99 2.57
CA PRO A 10 -16.61 -14.42 2.89
C PRO A 10 -16.59 -12.89 3.00
N LYS A 11 -15.39 -12.28 3.10
CA LYS A 11 -15.18 -10.84 3.16
C LYS A 11 -14.86 -10.20 1.80
N ARG A 12 -15.14 -10.88 0.69
CA ARG A 12 -14.90 -10.40 -0.69
C ARG A 12 -15.59 -9.07 -0.99
N LEU A 13 -16.82 -8.88 -0.49
CA LEU A 13 -17.57 -7.63 -0.65
C LEU A 13 -16.87 -6.46 0.05
N SER A 14 -16.38 -6.66 1.29
CA SER A 14 -15.60 -5.68 2.02
C SER A 14 -14.32 -5.26 1.28
N CYS A 15 -13.65 -6.20 0.61
CA CYS A 15 -12.49 -5.90 -0.25
C CYS A 15 -12.84 -5.16 -1.55
N GLN A 16 -14.11 -5.20 -1.98
CA GLN A 16 -14.59 -4.45 -3.15
C GLN A 16 -15.07 -3.04 -2.77
N SER A 17 -15.71 -2.90 -1.61
CA SER A 17 -16.12 -1.60 -1.04
C SER A 17 -14.97 -0.82 -0.41
N GLY A 18 -13.83 -1.47 -0.14
CA GLY A 18 -12.69 -0.84 0.54
C GLY A 18 -12.91 -0.72 2.05
N ASP A 19 -13.73 -1.60 2.62
CA ASP A 19 -13.98 -1.72 4.05
C ASP A 19 -12.91 -2.57 4.75
N GLN A 20 -12.82 -2.40 6.07
CA GLN A 20 -11.87 -3.10 6.92
C GLN A 20 -12.04 -4.62 6.80
N CYS A 21 -11.05 -5.28 6.20
CA CYS A 21 -11.01 -6.73 6.10
C CYS A 21 -9.77 -7.24 6.83
N GLY A 22 -9.95 -8.16 7.78
CA GLY A 22 -8.84 -8.77 8.52
C GLY A 22 -7.86 -9.57 7.65
N ASN A 23 -8.28 -9.95 6.43
CA ASN A 23 -7.44 -10.61 5.44
C ASN A 23 -6.83 -9.62 4.43
N PHE A 24 -7.06 -8.31 4.58
CA PHE A 24 -6.44 -7.32 3.72
C PHE A 24 -4.94 -7.27 4.04
N ALA A 25 -4.13 -7.60 3.04
CA ALA A 25 -2.67 -7.50 3.13
C ALA A 25 -2.17 -6.76 1.89
N LEU A 26 -1.15 -5.92 2.07
CA LEU A 26 -0.44 -5.36 0.93
C LEU A 26 0.40 -6.46 0.28
N THR A 27 0.36 -6.47 -1.04
CA THR A 27 1.11 -7.40 -1.89
C THR A 27 2.55 -6.96 -2.11
N GLY A 28 2.92 -5.76 -1.67
CA GLY A 28 4.24 -5.18 -1.93
C GLY A 28 4.41 -4.71 -3.37
N ARG A 29 3.31 -4.56 -4.13
CA ARG A 29 3.35 -4.12 -5.52
C ARG A 29 3.79 -2.65 -5.57
N LYS A 30 4.64 -2.30 -6.54
CA LYS A 30 5.06 -0.91 -6.77
C LYS A 30 3.84 0.01 -6.92
N GLY A 31 3.87 1.15 -6.22
CA GLY A 31 2.78 2.13 -6.17
C GLY A 31 1.66 1.82 -5.17
N GLU A 32 1.61 0.63 -4.58
CA GLU A 32 0.56 0.26 -3.62
C GLU A 32 0.64 1.09 -2.32
N LEU A 33 1.85 1.30 -1.79
CA LEU A 33 2.07 2.14 -0.60
C LEU A 33 1.75 3.62 -0.86
N GLN A 34 2.07 4.12 -2.05
CA GLN A 34 1.78 5.51 -2.44
C GLN A 34 0.28 5.74 -2.55
N ALA A 35 -0.44 4.81 -3.17
CA ALA A 35 -1.90 4.85 -3.25
C ALA A 35 -2.55 4.75 -1.86
N LEU A 36 -2.01 3.92 -0.97
CA LEU A 36 -2.46 3.82 0.42
C LEU A 36 -2.26 5.13 1.17
N GLN A 37 -1.10 5.78 1.00
CA GLN A 37 -0.82 7.08 1.61
C GLN A 37 -1.80 8.15 1.13
N HIS A 38 -1.99 8.28 -0.18
CA HIS A 38 -2.95 9.22 -0.74
C HIS A 38 -4.39 8.99 -0.22
N THR A 39 -4.77 7.72 -0.05
CA THR A 39 -6.08 7.37 0.51
C THR A 39 -6.21 7.78 1.97
N LEU A 40 -5.16 7.58 2.78
CA LEU A 40 -5.10 8.04 4.17
C LEU A 40 -5.21 9.56 4.27
N ASP A 41 -4.46 10.30 3.44
CA ASP A 41 -4.48 11.76 3.44
C ASP A 41 -5.87 12.30 3.11
N LYS A 42 -6.57 11.66 2.17
CA LYS A 42 -7.96 11.99 1.84
C LYS A 42 -8.90 11.73 3.02
N LEU A 43 -8.79 10.56 3.67
CA LEU A 43 -9.63 10.20 4.81
C LEU A 43 -9.40 11.11 6.02
N LEU A 44 -8.16 11.55 6.27
CA LEU A 44 -7.85 12.54 7.31
C LEU A 44 -8.51 13.89 7.02
N GLY A 45 -8.53 14.30 5.74
CA GLY A 45 -9.27 15.49 5.31
C GLY A 45 -10.76 15.37 5.59
N GLU A 46 -11.38 14.25 5.20
CA GLU A 46 -12.80 13.95 5.43
C GLU A 46 -13.12 13.90 6.94
N PHE A 47 -12.28 13.27 7.75
CA PHE A 47 -12.41 13.20 9.20
C PHE A 47 -12.46 14.61 9.83
N SER A 48 -11.51 15.48 9.47
CA SER A 48 -11.48 16.86 9.98
C SER A 48 -12.71 17.70 9.59
N HIS A 49 -13.36 17.34 8.48
CA HIS A 49 -14.57 18.00 8.02
C HIS A 49 -15.78 17.55 8.84
N ILE A 50 -15.93 16.24 9.03
CA ILE A 50 -17.04 15.64 9.78
C ILE A 50 -16.94 15.97 11.27
N GLU A 51 -15.73 16.06 11.83
CA GLU A 51 -15.52 16.51 13.21
C GLU A 51 -16.16 17.88 13.48
N LYS A 52 -16.06 18.82 12.54
CA LYS A 52 -16.70 20.14 12.65
C LYS A 52 -18.23 20.08 12.56
N ILE A 53 -18.76 19.11 11.80
CA ILE A 53 -20.20 18.91 11.64
C ILE A 53 -20.80 18.26 12.89
N VAL A 54 -20.11 17.28 13.49
CA VAL A 54 -20.54 16.57 14.71
C VAL A 54 -20.74 17.51 15.89
N VAL A 55 -19.95 18.60 15.98
CA VAL A 55 -20.13 19.64 17.00
C VAL A 55 -21.53 20.28 16.93
N LEU A 56 -22.13 20.34 15.73
CA LEU A 56 -23.45 20.94 15.49
C LEU A 56 -24.57 19.89 15.48
N ASP A 57 -24.27 18.68 15.01
CA ASP A 57 -25.24 17.58 14.89
C ASP A 57 -24.61 16.25 15.32
N LEU A 58 -25.04 15.77 16.49
CA LEU A 58 -24.57 14.52 17.09
C LEU A 58 -24.98 13.27 16.30
N SER A 59 -25.92 13.35 15.35
CA SER A 59 -26.32 12.19 14.53
C SER A 59 -25.18 11.63 13.66
N TYR A 60 -24.14 12.42 13.41
CA TYR A 60 -22.96 12.01 12.65
C TYR A 60 -21.85 11.38 13.50
N SER A 61 -22.05 11.19 14.81
CA SER A 61 -21.01 10.65 15.71
C SER A 61 -20.55 9.25 15.32
N GLU A 62 -21.49 8.37 14.95
CA GLU A 62 -21.20 7.00 14.52
C GLU A 62 -20.35 6.97 13.24
N MET A 63 -20.68 7.85 12.29
CA MET A 63 -19.91 8.00 11.05
C MET A 63 -18.47 8.47 11.32
N LEU A 64 -18.28 9.35 12.30
CA LEU A 64 -16.95 9.82 12.70
C LEU A 64 -16.14 8.69 13.35
N GLU A 65 -16.76 7.90 14.22
CA GLU A 65 -16.13 6.73 14.83
C GLU A 65 -15.72 5.69 13.80
N ASP A 66 -16.58 5.38 12.83
CA ASP A 66 -16.28 4.45 11.73
C ASP A 66 -15.09 4.93 10.89
N LEU A 67 -15.06 6.22 10.55
CA LEU A 67 -13.93 6.81 9.83
C LEU A 67 -12.64 6.75 10.65
N HIS A 68 -12.71 7.00 11.96
CA HIS A 68 -11.56 6.90 12.85
C HIS A 68 -10.99 5.48 12.87
N GLN A 69 -11.85 4.46 13.03
CA GLN A 69 -11.44 3.06 13.00
C GLN A 69 -10.81 2.67 11.66
N LYS A 70 -11.36 3.16 10.56
CA LYS A 70 -10.83 2.94 9.22
C LYS A 70 -9.44 3.54 9.04
N ILE A 71 -9.20 4.76 9.55
CA ILE A 71 -7.89 5.42 9.52
C ILE A 71 -6.87 4.61 10.31
N ILE A 72 -7.20 4.21 11.55
CA ILE A 72 -6.33 3.39 12.40
C ILE A 72 -5.95 2.09 11.71
N PHE A 73 -6.93 1.40 11.14
CA PHE A 73 -6.68 0.14 10.44
C PHE A 73 -5.71 0.32 9.26
N LEU A 74 -5.92 1.34 8.42
CA LEU A 74 -5.08 1.60 7.26
C LEU A 74 -3.67 2.07 7.66
N SER A 75 -3.53 2.82 8.75
CA SER A 75 -2.22 3.20 9.29
C SER A 75 -1.44 2.00 9.81
N ASP A 76 -2.09 1.11 10.56
CA ASP A 76 -1.48 -0.14 11.05
C ASP A 76 -1.06 -1.06 9.90
N LEU A 77 -1.83 -1.03 8.83
CA LEU A 77 -1.56 -1.82 7.64
C LEU A 77 -0.34 -1.27 6.89
N LYS A 78 -0.21 0.06 6.83
CA LYS A 78 0.97 0.73 6.28
C LYS A 78 2.22 0.41 7.08
N THR A 79 2.18 0.52 8.41
CA THR A 79 3.34 0.24 9.27
C THR A 79 3.79 -1.21 9.13
N LYS A 80 2.86 -2.17 9.22
CA LYS A 80 3.17 -3.60 8.99
C LYS A 80 3.79 -3.87 7.63
N ALA A 81 3.34 -3.17 6.58
CA ALA A 81 3.91 -3.33 5.25
C ALA A 81 5.33 -2.76 5.15
N LEU A 82 5.61 -1.62 5.78
CA LEU A 82 6.95 -1.04 5.84
C LEU A 82 7.90 -1.93 6.65
N ASP A 83 7.48 -2.43 7.80
CA ASP A 83 8.29 -3.33 8.64
C ASP A 83 8.64 -4.63 7.89
N ARG A 84 7.67 -5.17 7.13
CA ARG A 84 7.93 -6.29 6.22
C ARG A 84 8.94 -5.93 5.15
N GLN A 85 8.79 -4.77 4.51
CA GLN A 85 9.72 -4.34 3.46
C GLN A 85 11.16 -4.20 3.97
N ILE A 86 11.35 -3.66 5.18
CA ILE A 86 12.67 -3.48 5.81
C ILE A 86 13.30 -4.83 6.18
N SER A 87 12.49 -5.81 6.58
CA SER A 87 12.98 -7.14 6.98
C SER A 87 13.25 -8.09 5.82
N LEU A 88 12.90 -7.74 4.58
CA LEU A 88 13.20 -8.56 3.41
C LEU A 88 14.67 -8.46 3.03
N THR A 89 15.31 -9.62 2.86
CA THR A 89 16.63 -9.69 2.23
C THR A 89 16.48 -9.59 0.72
N PRO A 90 17.09 -8.59 0.06
CA PRO A 90 17.03 -8.46 -1.39
C PRO A 90 17.79 -9.62 -2.03
N ILE A 91 17.11 -10.41 -2.85
CA ILE A 91 17.72 -11.49 -3.63
C ILE A 91 17.93 -10.97 -5.06
N PRO A 92 19.18 -10.81 -5.52
CA PRO A 92 19.44 -10.38 -6.90
C PRO A 92 19.03 -11.51 -7.85
N ILE A 93 17.99 -11.28 -8.65
CA ILE A 93 17.53 -12.22 -9.68
C ILE A 93 18.55 -12.28 -10.83
N PHE A 94 19.23 -11.17 -11.08
CA PHE A 94 20.26 -11.07 -12.10
C PHE A 94 21.66 -10.93 -11.48
N PRO A 95 22.69 -11.56 -12.07
CA PRO A 95 24.07 -11.49 -11.57
C PRO A 95 24.77 -10.16 -11.88
N TYR A 96 24.03 -9.06 -12.02
CA TYR A 96 24.58 -7.71 -12.20
C TYR A 96 24.89 -7.07 -10.85
N GLY A 97 25.75 -7.71 -10.05
CA GLY A 97 26.33 -7.08 -8.87
C GLY A 97 27.57 -6.29 -9.26
N ASP A 98 27.61 -4.99 -8.92
CA ASP A 98 28.71 -3.98 -8.90
C ASP A 98 29.75 -3.95 -10.04
N THR A 99 29.71 -4.87 -10.98
CA THR A 99 30.68 -5.09 -12.04
C THR A 99 29.91 -5.27 -13.34
N ILE A 100 29.56 -4.12 -13.94
CA ILE A 100 28.92 -4.00 -15.26
C ILE A 100 29.95 -4.42 -16.34
N THR A 101 30.36 -5.68 -16.34
CA THR A 101 31.33 -6.22 -17.31
C THR A 101 30.64 -7.03 -18.40
N LYS A 102 29.42 -7.52 -18.16
CA LYS A 102 28.60 -8.19 -19.17
C LYS A 102 27.54 -7.26 -19.74
N LEU A 103 27.49 -7.16 -21.07
CA LEU A 103 26.35 -6.56 -21.77
C LEU A 103 25.08 -7.37 -21.49
N PRO A 104 23.92 -6.72 -21.31
CA PRO A 104 22.64 -7.42 -21.24
C PRO A 104 22.37 -8.17 -22.54
N THR A 105 21.93 -9.41 -22.40
CA THR A 105 21.63 -10.34 -23.50
C THR A 105 20.13 -10.42 -23.79
N THR A 106 19.28 -10.06 -22.81
CA THR A 106 17.82 -10.05 -22.97
C THR A 106 17.22 -8.67 -22.74
N LEU A 107 16.05 -8.41 -23.34
CA LEU A 107 15.29 -7.18 -23.11
C LEU A 107 14.95 -7.01 -21.62
N SER A 108 14.60 -8.11 -20.94
CA SER A 108 14.32 -8.15 -19.50
C SER A 108 15.49 -7.64 -18.65
N GLU A 109 16.73 -7.98 -19.02
CA GLU A 109 17.93 -7.50 -18.33
C GLU A 109 18.14 -6.00 -18.56
N LEU A 110 17.90 -5.51 -19.79
CA LEU A 110 17.98 -4.08 -20.11
C LEU A 110 16.95 -3.27 -19.30
N PHE A 111 15.70 -3.76 -19.22
CA PHE A 111 14.67 -3.14 -18.38
C PHE A 111 15.05 -3.13 -16.89
N ALA A 112 15.60 -4.22 -16.37
CA ALA A 112 16.03 -4.29 -14.97
C ALA A 112 17.13 -3.27 -14.65
N ILE A 113 18.12 -3.12 -15.55
CA ILE A 113 19.21 -2.15 -15.41
C ILE A 113 18.68 -0.71 -15.42
N GLU A 114 17.82 -0.37 -16.38
CA GLU A 114 17.23 0.97 -16.46
C GLU A 114 16.33 1.26 -15.24
N GLN A 115 15.57 0.26 -14.77
CA GLN A 115 14.74 0.39 -13.58
C GLN A 115 15.57 0.67 -12.32
N GLN A 116 16.70 -0.02 -12.16
CA GLN A 116 17.63 0.20 -11.04
C GLN A 116 18.25 1.61 -11.10
N LYS A 117 18.58 2.11 -12.28
CA LYS A 117 19.09 3.50 -12.47
C LYS A 117 18.06 4.55 -12.08
N ILE A 118 16.78 4.31 -12.37
CA ILE A 118 15.69 5.22 -11.95
C ILE A 118 15.60 5.24 -10.43
N GLU A 119 15.60 4.06 -9.80
CA GLU A 119 15.46 3.92 -8.34
C GLU A 119 16.65 4.45 -7.55
N THR A 120 17.87 4.40 -8.11
CA THR A 120 19.07 4.99 -7.50
C THR A 120 19.22 6.50 -7.75
N LYS A 121 18.59 7.05 -8.80
CA LYS A 121 18.56 8.50 -9.05
C LYS A 121 17.50 9.24 -8.24
N GLU A 122 16.46 8.53 -7.81
CA GLU A 122 15.39 9.05 -6.94
C GLU A 122 15.73 8.92 -5.44
N ALA A 123 16.90 8.39 -5.09
CA ALA A 123 17.40 8.22 -3.72
C ALA A 123 18.28 9.39 -3.25
#